data_AF-A0A661EQG4-F1
#
_entry.id   AF-A0A661EQG4-F1
#
_cell.length_a   1.000
_cell.length_b   1.000
_cell.length_c   1.000
_cell.angle_alpha   90.00
_cell.angle_beta   90.00
_cell.angle_gamma   90.00
#
_symmetry.space_group_name_H-M   'P 1'
#
loop_
_entity.id
_entity.type
_entity.pdbx_description
1 polymer ?
#
loop_
_entity_poly.entity_id
_entity_poly.type
_entity_poly.pdbx_seq_one_letter_code
_entity_poly.pdbx_strand_id
1 'polypeptide(L)' 'QRYHFGSAESSLTERVKSWRSWWPETVPLPHPSPRNNSWLSKNPWFETDLLPALKRRVALVLGE' A
#
# COMPACT_ATOMS: atom_id res chain seq x y z
N GLN A 1 -4.34 10.54 -2.22
CA GLN A 1 -4.97 9.25 -2.57
C GLN A 1 -6.36 9.40 -3.22
N ARG A 2 -7.21 10.36 -2.79
CA ARG A 2 -8.55 10.59 -3.37
C ARG A 2 -8.61 10.70 -4.91
N TYR A 3 -7.60 11.31 -5.54
CA TYR A 3 -7.52 11.44 -6.99
C TYR A 3 -7.46 10.07 -7.72
N HIS A 4 -6.73 9.10 -7.16
CA HIS A 4 -6.51 7.79 -7.80
C HIS A 4 -7.54 6.72 -7.41
N PHE A 5 -8.13 6.83 -6.22
CA PHE A 5 -8.98 5.76 -5.64
C PHE A 5 -10.42 6.22 -5.37
N GLY A 6 -10.84 7.34 -5.95
CA GLY A 6 -12.17 7.92 -5.78
C GLY A 6 -12.41 8.56 -4.40
N SER A 7 -13.63 9.07 -4.24
CA SER A 7 -14.09 9.88 -3.11
C SER A 7 -14.73 9.11 -1.96
N ALA A 8 -14.74 7.78 -1.97
CA ALA A 8 -15.27 7.03 -0.84
C ALA A 8 -14.44 7.37 0.42
N GLU A 9 -15.11 7.81 1.49
CA GLU A 9 -14.59 8.17 2.81
C GLU A 9 -14.02 6.95 3.56
N SER A 10 -13.25 6.09 2.90
CA SER A 10 -12.53 4.99 3.56
C SER A 10 -11.27 5.53 4.22
N SER A 11 -10.99 5.00 5.41
CA SER A 11 -9.77 5.33 6.15
C SER A 11 -8.53 4.96 5.35
N LEU A 12 -7.38 5.56 5.68
CA LEU A 12 -6.08 5.16 5.11
C LEU A 12 -5.88 3.64 5.24
N THR A 13 -6.19 3.10 6.41
CA THR A 13 -6.00 1.68 6.71
C THR A 13 -6.83 0.79 5.79
N GLU A 14 -8.13 1.06 5.66
CA GLU A 14 -9.00 0.25 4.78
C GLU A 14 -8.56 0.35 3.33
N ARG A 15 -8.21 1.55 2.87
CA ARG A 15 -7.75 1.75 1.50
C ARG A 15 -6.46 0.98 1.21
N VAL A 16 -5.48 1.04 2.10
CA VAL A 16 -4.23 0.28 1.96
C VAL A 16 -4.49 -1.22 2.11
N LYS A 17 -5.41 -1.66 2.99
CA LYS A 17 -5.74 -3.07 3.19
C LYS A 17 -6.42 -3.69 1.96
N SER A 18 -7.22 -2.91 1.24
CA SER A 18 -7.86 -3.28 -0.03
C SER A 18 -6.97 -3.13 -1.27
N TRP A 19 -5.64 -3.07 -1.11
CA TRP A 19 -4.69 -2.84 -2.22
C TRP A 19 -4.83 -3.83 -3.38
N ARG A 20 -5.27 -5.07 -3.11
CA ARG A 20 -5.45 -6.11 -4.15
C ARG A 20 -6.54 -5.76 -5.17
N SER A 21 -7.49 -4.89 -4.83
CA SER A 21 -8.57 -4.49 -5.75
C SER A 21 -8.10 -3.59 -6.90
N TRP A 22 -6.92 -2.99 -6.78
CA TRP A 22 -6.36 -2.04 -7.75
C TRP A 22 -5.05 -2.53 -8.37
N TRP A 23 -4.62 -3.73 -7.95
CA TRP A 23 -3.35 -4.33 -8.33
C TRP A 23 -3.48 -5.06 -9.67
N PRO A 24 -2.46 -5.01 -10.56
CA PRO A 24 -1.14 -4.40 -10.40
C PRO A 24 -1.02 -2.95 -10.88
N GLU A 25 -2.07 -2.35 -11.43
CA GLU A 25 -2.01 -1.05 -12.09
C GLU A 25 -1.75 0.09 -11.10
N THR A 26 -2.28 -0.01 -9.87
CA THR A 26 -2.11 1.03 -8.84
C THR A 26 -2.08 0.42 -7.44
N VAL A 27 -1.20 0.92 -6.56
CA VAL A 27 -1.12 0.48 -5.16
C VAL A 27 -1.17 1.67 -4.20
N PRO A 28 -2.13 1.69 -3.24
CA PRO A 28 -2.15 2.73 -2.20
C PRO A 28 -1.06 2.44 -1.17
N LEU A 29 -0.22 3.44 -0.88
CA LEU A 29 0.84 3.35 0.14
C LEU A 29 0.70 4.47 1.17
N PRO A 30 1.00 4.21 2.46
CA PRO A 30 1.16 5.26 3.46
C PRO A 30 2.38 6.13 3.10
N HIS A 31 2.37 7.40 3.53
CA HIS A 31 3.54 8.28 3.34
C HIS A 31 4.75 7.73 4.13
N PRO A 32 5.98 7.76 3.59
CA PRO A 32 7.18 7.27 4.28
C PRO A 32 7.70 8.26 5.36
N SER A 33 6.81 8.88 6.14
CA SER A 33 7.19 9.75 7.26
C SER A 33 7.35 8.93 8.53
N PRO A 34 8.33 9.25 9.41
CA PRO A 34 8.42 8.66 10.75
C PRO A 34 7.13 8.78 11.57
N ARG A 35 6.27 9.77 11.25
CA ARG A 35 4.94 9.93 11.85
C ARG A 35 4.03 8.71 11.64
N ASN A 36 4.29 7.89 10.62
CA ASN A 36 3.52 6.67 10.35
C ASN A 36 4.05 5.43 11.08
N ASN A 37 5.09 5.51 11.91
CA ASN A 37 5.62 4.35 12.64
C ASN A 37 4.55 3.68 13.51
N SER A 38 3.71 4.46 14.22
CA SER A 38 2.61 3.89 15.01
C SER A 38 1.58 3.17 14.15
N TRP A 39 1.33 3.67 12.94
CA TRP A 39 0.45 3.01 11.98
C TRP A 39 1.05 1.69 11.49
N LEU A 40 2.34 1.66 11.16
CA LEU A 40 3.04 0.45 10.74
C LEU A 40 3.02 -0.62 11.84
N SER A 41 3.33 -0.26 13.09
CA SER A 41 3.26 -1.18 14.22
C SER A 41 1.86 -1.76 14.46
N LYS A 42 0.80 -1.01 14.15
CA LYS A 42 -0.60 -1.48 14.27
C LYS A 42 -1.07 -2.28 13.05
N ASN A 43 -0.34 -2.25 11.93
CA ASN A 43 -0.72 -2.86 10.66
C ASN A 43 0.41 -3.74 10.10
N PRO A 44 0.80 -4.82 10.81
CA PRO A 44 1.94 -5.66 10.42
C PRO A 44 1.76 -6.32 9.04
N TRP A 45 0.51 -6.52 8.61
CA TRP A 45 0.17 -7.02 7.28
C TRP A 45 0.72 -6.16 6.13
N PHE A 46 1.00 -4.87 6.38
CA PHE A 46 1.65 -4.02 5.39
C PHE A 46 3.03 -4.58 5.01
N GLU A 47 3.82 -5.00 6.01
CA GLU A 47 5.18 -5.51 5.81
C GLU A 47 5.21 -6.99 5.42
N THR A 48 4.26 -7.79 5.91
CA THR A 48 4.23 -9.24 5.63
C THR A 48 3.55 -9.59 4.31
N ASP A 49 2.61 -8.76 3.83
CA ASP A 49 1.77 -9.11 2.68
C ASP A 49 1.97 -8.15 1.51
N LEU A 50 1.78 -6.85 1.73
CA LEU A 50 1.81 -5.84 0.66
C LEU A 50 3.24 -5.59 0.19
N LEU A 51 4.15 -5.28 1.12
CA LEU A 51 5.52 -4.90 0.79
C LEU A 51 6.28 -5.99 0.01
N PRO A 52 6.18 -7.30 0.34
CA PRO A 52 6.84 -8.33 -0.45
C PRO A 52 6.25 -8.47 -1.86
N ALA A 53 4.93 -8.34 -2.01
CA ALA A 53 4.29 -8.37 -3.33
C ALA A 53 4.74 -7.19 -4.20
N LEU A 54 4.81 -5.99 -3.61
CA LEU A 54 5.30 -4.80 -4.29
C LEU A 54 6.76 -4.93 -4.71
N LYS A 55 7.64 -5.37 -3.80
CA LYS A 55 9.06 -5.58 -4.10
C LYS A 55 9.27 -6.55 -5.26
N ARG A 56 8.56 -7.69 -5.27
CA ARG A 56 8.62 -8.66 -6.38
C ARG A 56 8.19 -8.03 -7.70
N ARG A 57 7.12 -7.25 -7.71
CA ARG A 57 6.66 -6.60 -8.95
C ARG A 57 7.65 -5.57 -9.46
N VAL A 58 8.24 -4.78 -8.58
CA VAL A 58 9.27 -3.81 -8.95
C VAL A 58 10.49 -4.53 -9.56
N ALA A 59 11.00 -5.58 -8.91
CA ALA A 59 12.10 -6.38 -9.45
C ALA A 59 11.78 -6.93 -10.85
N LEU A 60 10.60 -7.53 -11.02
CA LEU A 60 10.12 -8.04 -12.32
C LEU A 60 10.05 -6.95 -13.41
N VAL A 61 9.73 -5.71 -13.05
CA VAL A 61 9.68 -4.59 -14.01
C VAL A 61 11.07 -4.04 -14.32
N LEU A 62 11.98 -4.06 -13.34
CA LEU A 62 13.38 -3.66 -13.52
C LEU A 62 14.20 -4.72 -14.25
N GLY A 63 13.70 -5.95 -14.38
CA GLY A 63 14.43 -7.07 -14.97
C GLY A 63 15.47 -7.68 -14.03
N GLU A 64 15.29 -7.49 -12.72
CA GLU A 64 16.10 -8.07 -11.64
C GLU A 64 15.58 -9.46 -11.20
#